data_AF-A0A1M7QNG3-F1
#
_entry.id   AF-A0A1M7QNG3-F1
#
_cell.length_a   1.000
_cell.length_b   1.000
_cell.length_c   1.000
_cell.angle_alpha   90.00
_cell.angle_beta   90.00
_cell.angle_gamma   90.00
#
_symmetry.space_group_name_H-M   'P 1'
#
loop_
_entity.id
_entity.type
_entity.pdbx_description
1 polymer ?
#
loop_
_entity_poly.entity_id
_entity_poly.type
_entity_poly.pdbx_seq_one_letter_code
_entity_poly.pdbx_strand_id
1 'polypeptide(L)'
;MTAMRLFNPGLDGRGFLFLASIIPRMSSLYPWVKALHLIFVASWFAGLFYLPRLFVNLASVPADSHAERERLLLMARKLYRFSSFLMVPALLFGLWLWLGFGVGRGPGNGWLHAKLALVVLAIGYHHGCRALLRKFEQFSNQRSERWYRFFNETAILLFAAIVVLVIVKPF
;
A
#
# COMPACT_ATOMS: atom_id res chain seq x y z
N MET A 1 8.75 -60.25 29.08
CA MET A 1 9.57 -60.43 27.88
C MET A 1 8.87 -59.76 26.71
N THR A 2 9.57 -58.83 26.04
CA THR A 2 9.35 -58.41 24.63
C THR A 2 8.06 -57.59 24.39
N ALA A 3 8.07 -56.27 24.16
CA ALA A 3 8.94 -55.50 23.28
C ALA A 3 9.14 -54.07 23.83
N MET A 4 10.33 -53.80 24.35
CA MET A 4 10.81 -52.49 24.76
C MET A 4 12.15 -52.27 24.07
N ARG A 5 12.10 -51.86 22.79
CA ARG A 5 13.21 -51.32 21.99
C ARG A 5 12.67 -50.98 20.60
N LEU A 6 13.21 -49.90 20.05
CA LEU A 6 12.99 -49.36 18.69
C LEU A 6 11.94 -48.24 18.58
N PHE A 7 12.24 -47.08 19.18
CA PHE A 7 12.47 -45.87 18.37
C PHE A 7 13.16 -44.80 19.23
N ASN A 8 14.47 -44.67 19.05
CA ASN A 8 15.24 -43.51 19.48
C ASN A 8 15.57 -42.71 18.22
N PRO A 9 14.92 -41.57 17.97
CA PRO A 9 15.54 -40.50 17.23
C PRO A 9 15.99 -39.46 18.26
N GLY A 10 17.32 -39.30 18.39
CA GLY A 10 17.92 -38.16 19.06
C GLY A 10 17.51 -36.88 18.35
N LEU A 11 16.38 -36.32 18.76
CA LEU A 11 16.02 -34.93 18.51
C LEU A 11 16.30 -34.18 19.80
N ASP A 12 17.46 -33.56 19.81
CA ASP A 12 17.98 -32.68 20.85
C ASP A 12 16.83 -31.76 21.31
N GLY A 13 16.47 -31.84 22.60
CA GLY A 13 15.39 -31.03 23.19
C GLY A 13 15.54 -29.52 22.97
N ARG A 14 16.71 -29.06 22.53
CA ARG A 14 17.00 -27.69 22.10
C ARG A 14 16.29 -27.29 20.80
N GLY A 15 16.11 -28.19 19.84
CA GLY A 15 15.41 -27.90 18.57
C GLY A 15 13.89 -27.76 18.74
N PHE A 16 13.30 -28.61 19.59
CA PHE A 16 11.87 -28.55 19.91
C PHE A 16 11.53 -27.32 20.77
N LEU A 17 12.39 -26.92 21.71
CA LEU A 17 12.26 -25.69 22.48
C LEU A 17 12.50 -24.42 21.64
N PHE A 18 13.34 -24.46 20.61
CA PHE A 18 13.49 -23.37 19.64
C PHE A 18 12.21 -23.17 18.82
N LEU A 19 11.66 -24.24 18.24
CA LEU A 19 10.41 -24.15 17.48
C LEU A 19 9.23 -23.75 18.38
N ALA A 20 9.13 -24.30 19.60
CA ALA A 20 8.10 -23.96 20.57
C ALA A 20 8.23 -22.53 21.14
N SER A 21 9.39 -21.87 21.06
CA SER A 21 9.57 -20.45 21.44
C SER A 21 9.42 -19.47 20.26
N ILE A 22 9.52 -19.97 19.01
CA ILE A 22 9.28 -19.21 17.78
C ILE A 22 7.77 -19.11 17.47
N ILE A 23 7.02 -20.19 17.66
CA ILE A 23 5.57 -20.25 17.40
C ILE A 23 4.77 -19.18 18.19
N PRO A 24 4.95 -18.99 19.52
CA PRO A 24 4.25 -17.93 20.27
C PRO A 24 4.76 -16.50 19.97
N ARG A 25 5.96 -16.37 19.39
CA ARG A 25 6.54 -15.06 19.02
C ARG A 25 5.95 -14.55 17.70
N MET A 26 5.67 -15.44 16.75
CA MET A 26 5.06 -15.07 15.46
C MET A 26 3.60 -14.62 15.62
N SER A 27 2.84 -15.19 16.56
CA SER A 27 1.46 -14.80 16.85
C SER A 27 1.34 -13.43 17.55
N SER A 28 2.34 -13.00 18.32
CA SER A 28 2.40 -11.65 18.88
C SER A 28 2.87 -10.59 17.87
N LEU A 29 3.75 -10.93 16.92
CA LEU A 29 4.24 -10.03 15.87
C LEU A 29 3.25 -9.78 14.73
N TYR A 30 2.44 -10.78 14.36
CA TYR A 30 1.45 -10.67 13.28
C TYR A 30 0.52 -9.44 13.39
N PRO A 31 -0.17 -9.17 14.52
CA PRO A 31 -1.04 -8.00 14.64
C PRO A 31 -0.27 -6.67 14.50
N TRP A 32 0.97 -6.59 14.99
CA TRP A 32 1.81 -5.41 14.83
C TRP A 32 2.21 -5.15 13.38
N VAL A 33 2.68 -6.18 12.66
CA VAL A 33 3.04 -6.05 11.24
C VAL A 33 1.80 -5.66 10.42
N LYS A 34 0.64 -6.24 10.73
CA LYS A 34 -0.63 -5.90 10.07
C LYS A 34 -1.06 -4.46 10.37
N ALA A 35 -0.90 -4.00 11.61
CA ALA A 35 -1.20 -2.62 12.00
C ALA A 35 -0.26 -1.64 11.28
N LEU A 36 1.05 -1.89 11.29
CA LEU A 36 2.04 -1.06 10.58
C LEU A 36 1.74 -1.02 9.08
N HIS A 37 1.48 -2.16 8.45
CA HIS A 37 1.07 -2.20 7.04
C HIS A 37 -0.13 -1.30 6.78
N LEU A 38 -1.18 -1.39 7.60
CA LEU A 38 -2.39 -0.57 7.42
C LEU A 38 -2.11 0.92 7.63
N ILE A 39 -1.28 1.28 8.63
CA ILE A 39 -0.87 2.67 8.89
C ILE A 39 -0.12 3.23 7.67
N PHE A 40 0.84 2.48 7.11
CA PHE A 40 1.59 2.92 5.94
C PHE A 40 0.71 3.00 4.69
N VAL A 41 -0.20 2.03 4.47
CA VAL A 41 -1.17 2.08 3.37
C VAL A 41 -2.08 3.30 3.49
N ALA A 42 -2.69 3.53 4.67
CA ALA A 42 -3.57 4.67 4.90
C ALA A 42 -2.81 6.00 4.70
N SER A 43 -1.58 6.09 5.21
CA SER A 43 -0.75 7.29 5.06
C SER A 43 -0.31 7.52 3.61
N TRP A 44 -0.01 6.46 2.86
CA TRP A 44 0.28 6.53 1.43
C TRP A 44 -0.94 7.03 0.65
N PHE A 45 -2.12 6.46 0.90
CA PHE A 45 -3.38 6.85 0.27
C PHE A 45 -3.82 8.28 0.63
N ALA A 46 -3.55 8.74 1.85
CA ALA A 46 -3.78 10.14 2.22
C ALA A 46 -3.03 11.10 1.27
N GLY A 47 -1.78 10.77 0.92
CA GLY A 47 -1.02 11.50 -0.10
C GLY A 47 -1.65 11.41 -1.49
N LEU A 48 -2.15 10.23 -1.89
CA LEU A 48 -2.84 10.02 -3.17
C LEU A 48 -4.19 10.75 -3.27
N PHE A 49 -4.88 11.03 -2.17
CA PHE A 49 -6.09 11.86 -2.17
C PHE A 49 -5.75 13.34 -2.24
N TYR A 50 -4.66 13.76 -1.59
CA TYR A 50 -4.33 15.17 -1.48
C TYR A 50 -3.60 15.71 -2.72
N LEU A 51 -2.84 14.88 -3.44
CA LEU A 51 -2.14 15.28 -4.67
C LEU A 51 -3.09 15.71 -5.81
N PRO A 52 -4.10 14.91 -6.20
CA PRO A 52 -5.07 15.27 -7.24
C PRO A 52 -5.83 16.53 -6.92
N ARG A 53 -6.21 16.71 -5.64
CA ARG A 53 -6.86 17.94 -5.17
C ARG A 53 -5.96 19.17 -5.36
N LEU A 54 -4.65 19.01 -5.13
CA LEU A 54 -3.68 20.06 -5.40
C LEU A 54 -3.55 20.36 -6.91
N PHE A 55 -3.70 19.34 -7.77
CA PHE A 55 -3.74 19.53 -9.23
C PHE A 55 -4.97 20.28 -9.71
N VAL A 56 -6.14 20.06 -9.10
CA VAL A 56 -7.36 20.86 -9.35
C VAL A 56 -7.05 22.34 -9.08
N ASN A 57 -6.48 22.64 -7.91
CA ASN A 57 -6.12 24.01 -7.54
C ASN A 57 -5.05 24.58 -8.50
N LEU A 58 -4.02 23.81 -8.87
CA LEU A 58 -3.01 24.23 -9.85
C LEU A 58 -3.60 24.53 -11.23
N ALA A 59 -4.64 23.80 -11.64
CA ALA A 59 -5.33 24.02 -12.91
C ALA A 59 -6.22 25.27 -12.90
N SER A 60 -6.68 25.73 -11.71
CA SER A 60 -7.46 26.95 -11.56
C SER A 60 -6.62 28.22 -11.34
N VAL A 61 -5.31 28.10 -11.09
CA VAL A 61 -4.44 29.28 -10.91
C VAL A 61 -4.35 30.09 -12.22
N PRO A 62 -4.67 31.39 -12.19
CA PRO A 62 -4.52 32.28 -13.35
C PRO A 62 -3.08 32.30 -13.88
N ALA A 63 -2.91 32.56 -15.18
CA ALA A 63 -1.59 32.57 -15.81
C ALA A 63 -0.61 33.57 -15.15
N ASP A 64 -1.13 34.70 -14.67
CA ASP A 64 -0.33 35.80 -14.11
C ASP A 64 0.11 35.55 -12.65
N SER A 65 -0.45 34.53 -11.96
CA SER A 65 -0.14 34.23 -10.56
C SER A 65 1.02 33.23 -10.43
N HIS A 66 2.23 33.67 -10.77
CA HIS A 66 3.43 32.82 -10.75
C HIS A 66 3.82 32.34 -9.33
N ALA A 67 3.78 33.22 -8.33
CA ALA A 67 4.18 32.91 -6.97
C ALA A 67 3.29 31.83 -6.31
N GLU A 68 1.97 31.89 -6.57
CA GLU A 68 1.01 30.91 -6.06
C GLU A 68 1.25 29.53 -6.69
N ARG A 69 1.46 29.49 -8.01
CA ARG A 69 1.76 28.27 -8.76
C ARG A 69 3.02 27.60 -8.25
N GLU A 70 4.10 28.34 -8.07
CA GLU A 70 5.37 27.81 -7.56
C GLU A 70 5.22 27.21 -6.17
N ARG A 71 4.49 27.90 -5.27
CA ARG A 71 4.19 27.40 -3.93
C ARG A 71 3.40 26.09 -3.98
N LEU A 72 2.36 26.01 -4.80
CA LEU A 72 1.56 24.80 -4.96
C LEU A 72 2.37 23.65 -5.58
N LEU A 73 3.20 23.91 -6.58
CA LEU A 73 4.11 22.92 -7.17
C LEU A 73 5.10 22.39 -6.13
N LEU A 74 5.67 23.27 -5.31
CA LEU A 74 6.58 22.88 -4.24
C LEU A 74 5.88 21.98 -3.22
N MET A 75 4.66 22.33 -2.79
CA MET A 75 3.85 21.49 -1.92
C MET A 75 3.55 20.13 -2.57
N ALA A 76 3.22 20.11 -3.87
CA ALA A 76 2.94 18.89 -4.62
C ALA A 76 4.16 17.96 -4.66
N ARG A 77 5.35 18.50 -4.94
CA ARG A 77 6.61 17.74 -4.95
C ARG A 77 6.97 17.17 -3.58
N LYS A 78 6.81 17.97 -2.52
CA LYS A 78 7.08 17.51 -1.14
C LYS A 78 6.14 16.38 -0.76
N LEU A 79 4.84 16.56 -1.02
CA LEU A 79 3.82 15.57 -0.72
C LEU A 79 4.00 14.29 -1.54
N TYR A 80 4.31 14.39 -2.84
CA TYR A 80 4.57 13.24 -3.70
C TYR A 80 5.76 12.42 -3.20
N ARG A 81 6.86 13.09 -2.80
CA ARG A 81 8.03 12.41 -2.23
C ARG A 81 7.69 11.72 -0.91
N PHE A 82 6.95 12.39 -0.03
CA PHE A 82 6.52 11.82 1.25
C PHE A 82 5.61 10.60 1.04
N SER A 83 4.62 10.71 0.16
CA SER A 83 3.73 9.61 -0.23
C SER A 83 4.50 8.44 -0.85
N SER A 84 5.49 8.71 -1.72
CA SER A 84 6.37 7.68 -2.30
C SER A 84 7.20 6.96 -1.23
N PHE A 85 7.70 7.70 -0.24
CA PHE A 85 8.47 7.13 0.87
C PHE A 85 7.61 6.20 1.74
N LEU A 86 6.32 6.50 1.91
CA LEU A 86 5.36 5.66 2.65
C LEU A 86 4.87 4.45 1.84
N MET A 87 4.80 4.57 0.51
CA MET A 87 4.43 3.46 -0.37
C MET A 87 5.40 2.27 -0.23
N VAL A 88 6.70 2.53 -0.15
CA VAL A 88 7.73 1.47 -0.06
C VAL A 88 7.50 0.55 1.15
N PRO A 89 7.46 1.03 2.41
CA PRO A 89 7.19 0.17 3.57
C PRO A 89 5.78 -0.42 3.51
N ALA A 90 4.77 0.28 2.98
CA ALA A 90 3.43 -0.29 2.79
C ALA A 90 3.48 -1.57 1.94
N LEU A 91 4.18 -1.53 0.81
CA LEU A 91 4.34 -2.68 -0.07
C LEU A 91 5.24 -3.77 0.55
N LEU A 92 6.33 -3.39 1.22
CA LEU A 92 7.23 -4.34 1.89
C LEU A 92 6.51 -5.11 3.00
N PHE A 93 5.76 -4.43 3.88
CA PHE A 93 4.98 -5.12 4.91
C PHE A 93 3.85 -5.96 4.30
N GLY A 94 3.23 -5.50 3.20
CA GLY A 94 2.23 -6.29 2.48
C GLY A 94 2.81 -7.59 1.91
N LEU A 95 4.00 -7.50 1.30
CA LEU A 95 4.74 -8.65 0.77
C LEU A 95 5.20 -9.59 1.89
N TRP A 96 5.66 -9.03 3.02
CA TRP A 96 6.05 -9.81 4.20
C TRP A 96 4.87 -10.59 4.79
N LEU A 97 3.68 -9.96 4.88
CA LEU A 97 2.47 -10.64 5.32
C LEU A 97 2.08 -11.78 4.39
N TRP A 98 2.23 -11.58 3.08
CA TRP A 98 1.93 -12.62 2.09
C TRP A 98 2.94 -13.79 2.13
N LEU A 99 4.24 -13.50 2.01
CA LEU A 99 5.28 -14.53 1.90
C LEU A 99 5.69 -15.15 3.23
N GLY A 100 5.80 -14.33 4.29
CA GLY A 100 6.29 -14.74 5.61
C GLY A 100 5.22 -15.37 6.50
N PHE A 101 3.99 -14.85 6.47
CA PHE A 101 2.87 -15.39 7.26
C PHE A 101 1.91 -16.27 6.44
N GLY A 102 2.15 -16.41 5.13
CA GLY A 102 1.31 -17.22 4.25
C GLY A 102 -0.12 -16.69 4.10
N VAL A 103 -0.34 -15.38 4.32
CA VAL A 103 -1.68 -14.78 4.23
C VAL A 103 -2.21 -14.96 2.81
N GLY A 104 -3.18 -15.87 2.67
CA GLY A 104 -3.80 -16.21 1.41
C GLY A 104 -3.13 -17.33 0.60
N ARG A 105 -2.37 -18.21 1.26
CA ARG A 105 -2.02 -19.53 0.71
C ARG A 105 -3.06 -20.57 1.15
N GLY A 106 -3.92 -20.99 0.22
CA GLY A 106 -4.99 -21.98 0.45
C GLY A 106 -6.06 -21.93 -0.65
N PRO A 107 -6.88 -22.99 -0.82
CA PRO A 107 -8.02 -22.97 -1.74
C PRO A 107 -9.04 -21.89 -1.34
N GLY A 108 -9.55 -21.11 -2.30
CA GLY A 108 -10.45 -19.97 -2.03
C GLY A 108 -9.74 -18.64 -1.70
N ASN A 109 -8.61 -18.34 -2.36
CA ASN A 109 -7.85 -17.10 -2.16
C ASN A 109 -7.91 -16.16 -3.37
N GLY A 110 -9.04 -16.13 -4.07
CA GLY A 110 -9.18 -15.18 -5.16
C GLY A 110 -9.14 -13.74 -4.64
N TRP A 111 -9.63 -13.45 -3.42
CA TRP A 111 -9.60 -12.09 -2.86
C TRP A 111 -8.19 -11.50 -2.82
N LEU A 112 -7.16 -12.34 -2.60
CA LEU A 112 -5.77 -11.90 -2.57
C LEU A 112 -5.30 -11.47 -3.97
N HIS A 113 -5.66 -12.23 -5.01
CA HIS A 113 -5.31 -11.89 -6.39
C HIS A 113 -6.00 -10.59 -6.82
N ALA A 114 -7.27 -10.43 -6.48
CA ALA A 114 -7.99 -9.18 -6.70
C ALA A 114 -7.35 -8.01 -5.93
N LYS A 115 -6.90 -8.24 -4.69
CA LYS A 115 -6.22 -7.22 -3.89
C LYS A 115 -4.90 -6.82 -4.54
N LEU A 116 -4.11 -7.78 -5.01
CA LEU A 116 -2.85 -7.50 -5.70
C LEU A 116 -3.10 -6.71 -7.00
N ALA A 117 -4.14 -7.05 -7.77
CA ALA A 117 -4.52 -6.29 -8.95
C ALA A 117 -4.86 -4.82 -8.59
N LEU A 118 -5.63 -4.58 -7.52
CA LEU A 118 -5.93 -3.22 -7.05
C LEU A 118 -4.68 -2.49 -6.53
N VAL A 119 -3.75 -3.19 -5.88
CA VAL A 119 -2.46 -2.60 -5.45
C VAL A 119 -1.63 -2.18 -6.66
N VAL A 120 -1.58 -3.00 -7.71
CA VAL A 120 -0.90 -2.64 -8.97
C VAL A 120 -1.57 -1.41 -9.61
N LEU A 121 -2.90 -1.35 -9.61
CA LEU A 121 -3.63 -0.16 -10.07
C LEU A 121 -3.30 1.08 -9.22
N ALA A 122 -3.16 0.93 -7.89
CA ALA A 122 -2.79 2.04 -6.99
C ALA A 122 -1.35 2.53 -7.24
N ILE A 123 -0.42 1.62 -7.51
CA ILE A 123 0.94 1.96 -7.93
C ILE A 123 0.90 2.70 -9.28
N GLY A 124 0.11 2.19 -10.24
CA GLY A 124 -0.11 2.85 -11.53
C GLY A 124 -0.67 4.27 -11.37
N TYR A 125 -1.65 4.45 -10.48
CA TYR A 125 -2.21 5.75 -10.15
C TYR A 125 -1.18 6.70 -9.53
N HIS A 126 -0.35 6.20 -8.61
CA HIS A 126 0.76 6.94 -8.01
C HIS A 126 1.77 7.42 -9.07
N HIS A 127 2.13 6.57 -10.03
CA HIS A 127 2.98 6.96 -11.15
C HIS A 127 2.28 7.93 -12.10
N GLY A 128 0.97 7.79 -12.33
CA GLY A 128 0.16 8.74 -13.08
C GLY A 128 0.18 10.14 -12.45
N CYS A 129 0.07 10.22 -11.13
CA CYS A 129 0.26 11.45 -10.37
C CYS A 129 1.63 12.10 -10.62
N ARG A 130 2.71 11.31 -10.69
CA ARG A 130 4.05 11.82 -11.04
C ARG A 130 4.09 12.41 -12.45
N ALA A 131 3.46 11.73 -13.41
CA ALA A 131 3.42 12.19 -14.79
C ALA A 131 2.64 13.51 -14.92
N LEU A 132 1.50 13.63 -14.21
CA LEU A 132 0.73 14.87 -14.15
C LEU A 132 1.51 15.99 -13.49
N LEU A 133 2.18 15.72 -12.35
CA LEU A 133 3.03 16.71 -11.68
C LEU A 133 4.11 17.26 -12.64
N ARG A 134 4.81 16.39 -13.37
CA ARG A 134 5.79 16.81 -14.38
C ARG A 134 5.20 17.70 -15.48
N LYS A 135 3.98 17.42 -15.93
CA LYS A 135 3.29 18.28 -16.92
C LYS A 135 3.00 19.68 -16.37
N PHE A 136 2.60 19.78 -15.10
CA PHE A 136 2.44 21.08 -14.45
C PHE A 136 3.76 21.83 -14.28
N GLU A 137 4.86 21.13 -14.00
CA GLU A 137 6.20 21.72 -13.93
C GLU A 137 6.69 22.25 -15.29
N GLN A 138 6.28 21.61 -16.38
CA GLN A 138 6.63 21.98 -17.75
C GLN A 138 5.66 23.00 -18.38
N PHE A 139 4.70 23.53 -17.61
CA PHE A 139 3.63 24.40 -18.12
C PHE A 139 2.82 23.80 -19.29
N SER A 140 2.85 22.48 -19.47
CA SER A 140 2.23 21.76 -20.59
C SER A 140 0.86 21.18 -20.25
N ASN A 141 0.19 21.72 -19.23
CA ASN A 141 -1.12 21.22 -18.84
C ASN A 141 -2.19 21.60 -19.87
N GLN A 142 -2.78 20.59 -20.51
CA GLN A 142 -3.89 20.73 -21.46
C GLN A 142 -5.23 20.24 -20.89
N ARG A 143 -5.26 19.82 -19.62
CA ARG A 143 -6.45 19.20 -19.00
C ARG A 143 -7.21 20.23 -18.18
N SER A 144 -8.54 20.19 -18.31
CA SER A 144 -9.44 21.05 -17.56
C SER A 144 -9.54 20.64 -16.09
N GLU A 145 -9.89 21.60 -15.24
CA GLU A 145 -10.16 21.39 -13.82
C GLU A 145 -11.16 20.25 -13.56
N ARG A 146 -12.19 20.10 -14.43
CA ARG A 146 -13.18 19.03 -14.34
C ARG A 146 -12.57 17.64 -14.49
N TRP A 147 -11.57 17.50 -15.36
CA TRP A 147 -10.85 16.24 -15.52
C TRP A 147 -10.08 15.87 -14.24
N TYR A 148 -9.45 16.86 -13.59
CA TYR A 148 -8.75 16.65 -12.33
C TYR A 148 -9.67 16.30 -11.16
N ARG A 149 -10.90 16.84 -11.13
CA ARG A 149 -11.93 16.43 -10.16
C ARG A 149 -12.31 14.96 -10.31
N PHE A 150 -12.57 14.51 -11.54
CA PHE A 150 -12.85 13.11 -11.81
C PHE A 150 -11.67 12.20 -11.49
N PHE A 151 -10.45 12.64 -11.79
CA PHE A 151 -9.24 11.93 -11.41
C PHE A 151 -9.14 11.75 -9.88
N ASN A 152 -9.46 12.79 -9.10
CA ASN A 152 -9.54 12.70 -7.64
C ASN A 152 -10.57 11.67 -7.16
N GLU A 153 -11.76 11.62 -7.76
CA GLU A 153 -12.78 10.61 -7.42
C GLU A 153 -12.29 9.18 -7.68
N THR A 154 -11.47 8.98 -8.72
CA THR A 154 -10.89 7.67 -9.04
C THR A 154 -10.03 7.13 -7.89
N ALA A 155 -9.27 7.99 -7.21
CA ALA A 155 -8.49 7.59 -6.03
C ALA A 155 -9.40 7.08 -4.90
N ILE A 156 -10.51 7.78 -4.65
CA ILE A 156 -11.46 7.44 -3.59
C ILE A 156 -12.11 6.08 -3.89
N LEU A 157 -12.55 5.89 -5.14
CA LEU A 157 -13.13 4.62 -5.59
C LEU A 157 -12.13 3.46 -5.46
N LEU A 158 -10.87 3.69 -5.83
CA LEU A 158 -9.82 2.68 -5.72
C LEU A 158 -9.57 2.28 -4.26
N PHE A 159 -9.48 3.25 -3.35
CA PHE A 159 -9.32 2.97 -1.93
C PHE A 159 -10.54 2.26 -1.33
N ALA A 160 -11.75 2.70 -1.67
CA ALA A 160 -12.99 2.07 -1.24
C ALA A 160 -13.06 0.60 -1.70
N ALA A 161 -12.73 0.32 -2.96
CA ALA A 161 -12.67 -1.03 -3.50
C ALA A 161 -11.67 -1.92 -2.72
N ILE A 162 -10.48 -1.40 -2.42
CA ILE A 162 -9.47 -2.12 -1.62
C ILE A 162 -9.99 -2.42 -0.20
N VAL A 163 -10.61 -1.43 0.46
CA VAL A 163 -11.15 -1.59 1.83
C VAL A 163 -12.28 -2.62 1.85
N VAL A 164 -13.25 -2.50 0.94
CA VAL A 164 -14.36 -3.45 0.81
C VAL A 164 -13.83 -4.86 0.56
N LEU A 165 -12.86 -5.02 -0.34
CA LEU A 165 -12.27 -6.33 -0.64
C LEU A 165 -11.56 -6.95 0.58
N VAL A 166 -10.87 -6.14 1.39
CA VAL A 166 -10.18 -6.60 2.60
C VAL A 166 -11.15 -6.97 3.73
N ILE A 167 -12.29 -6.27 3.82
CA ILE A 167 -13.30 -6.52 4.86
C ILE A 167 -14.22 -7.67 4.48
N VAL A 168 -14.82 -7.61 3.29
CA VAL A 168 -15.86 -8.56 2.85
C VAL A 168 -15.28 -9.90 2.45
N LYS A 169 -14.07 -9.92 1.86
CA LYS A 169 -13.38 -11.13 1.36
C LYS A 169 -14.34 -12.11 0.66
N PRO A 170 -14.97 -11.70 -0.45
CA PRO A 170 -16.11 -12.44 -0.97
C PRO A 170 -15.78 -13.79 -1.63
N PHE A 171 -14.49 -14.14 -1.79
CA PHE A 171 -14.04 -15.30 -2.58
C PHE A 171 -12.58 -15.70 -2.31
#